data_AF-A0A2A4V4R3-F1
#
_entry.id   AF-A0A2A4V4R3-F1
#
_cell.length_a   1.000
_cell.length_b   1.000
_cell.length_c   1.000
_cell.angle_alpha   90.00
_cell.angle_beta   90.00
_cell.angle_gamma   90.00
#
_symmetry.space_group_name_H-M   'P 1'
#
loop_
_entity.id
_entity.type
_entity.pdbx_description
1 polymer ?
#
loop_
_entity_poly.entity_id
_entity_poly.type
_entity_poly.pdbx_seq_one_letter_code
_entity_poly.pdbx_strand_id
1 'polypeptide(L)' 'MGVKYKAKVSENDLCKGLEIVAGLIEKYGDDFWPIFDRVEQELDIHRTRSHRLKKHLKRFNQYKKDQINIR' A
#
# COMPACT_ATOMS: atom_id res chain seq x y z
N MET A 1 -9.88 26.71 12.88
CA MET A 1 -10.08 25.26 12.70
C MET A 1 -9.10 24.78 11.64
N GLY A 2 -7.97 24.20 12.04
CA GLY A 2 -6.96 23.71 11.11
C GLY A 2 -7.40 22.39 10.50
N VAL A 3 -7.61 22.37 9.18
CA VAL A 3 -7.89 21.14 8.44
C VAL A 3 -6.65 20.24 8.58
N LYS A 4 -6.75 19.15 9.36
CA LYS A 4 -5.68 18.16 9.46
C LYS A 4 -5.51 17.53 8.07
N TYR A 5 -4.46 17.92 7.35
CA TYR A 5 -4.07 17.26 6.11
C TYR A 5 -3.89 15.77 6.39
N LYS A 6 -4.54 14.95 5.55
CA LYS A 6 -4.64 13.50 5.67
C LYS A 6 -3.27 12.88 5.96
N ALA A 7 -3.22 12.09 7.03
CA ALA A 7 -2.21 11.07 7.21
C ALA A 7 -2.11 10.24 5.92
N LYS A 8 -0.87 9.96 5.50
CA LYS A 8 -0.57 9.10 4.36
C LYS A 8 -1.42 7.82 4.47
N VAL A 9 -2.28 7.56 3.48
CA VAL A 9 -3.17 6.38 3.49
C VAL A 9 -2.30 5.13 3.66
N SER A 10 -2.60 4.34 4.69
CA SER A 10 -1.84 3.12 4.97
C SER A 10 -2.41 1.93 4.21
N GLU A 11 -1.61 0.87 4.08
CA GLU A 11 -2.07 -0.40 3.49
C GLU A 11 -3.31 -0.94 4.23
N ASN A 12 -3.33 -0.79 5.56
CA ASN A 12 -4.44 -1.23 6.38
C ASN A 12 -5.72 -0.42 6.11
N ASP A 13 -5.61 0.87 5.80
CA ASP A 13 -6.76 1.69 5.46
C ASP A 13 -7.36 1.29 4.11
N LEU A 14 -6.51 0.90 3.14
CA LEU A 14 -6.95 0.38 1.85
C LEU A 14 -7.63 -0.99 1.99
N CYS A 15 -7.08 -1.91 2.79
CA CYS A 15 -7.72 -3.19 3.08
C CYS A 15 -9.11 -3.02 3.71
N LYS A 16 -9.24 -2.14 4.72
CA LYS A 16 -10.53 -1.81 5.31
C LYS A 16 -11.49 -1.19 4.30
N GLY A 17 -10.99 -0.34 3.40
CA GLY A 17 -11.77 0.20 2.30
C GLY A 17 -12.35 -0.88 1.39
N LEU A 18 -11.54 -1.89 1.04
CA LEU A 18 -11.99 -3.03 0.23
C LEU A 18 -13.09 -3.84 0.94
N GLU A 19 -12.92 -4.14 2.23
CA GLU A 19 -13.93 -4.87 3.01
C GLU A 19 -15.28 -4.13 3.02
N ILE A 20 -15.25 -2.80 3.18
CA ILE A 20 -16.45 -1.97 3.16
C ILE A 20 -17.11 -2.01 1.78
N VAL A 21 -16.35 -1.84 0.71
CA VAL A 21 -16.90 -1.80 -0.66
C VAL A 21 -17.42 -3.18 -1.08
N ALA A 22 -16.77 -4.27 -0.67
CA ALA A 22 -17.29 -5.63 -0.87
C ALA A 22 -18.67 -5.80 -0.24
N GLY A 23 -18.88 -5.32 0.99
CA GLY A 23 -20.19 -5.33 1.62
C GLY A 23 -21.24 -4.48 0.89
N LEU A 24 -20.82 -3.41 0.21
CA LEU A 24 -21.71 -2.61 -0.63
C LEU A 24 -22.08 -3.34 -1.92
N ILE A 25 -21.13 -4.03 -2.57
CA ILE A 25 -21.41 -4.86 -3.75
C ILE A 25 -22.41 -5.97 -3.40
N GLU A 26 -22.19 -6.69 -2.30
CA GLU A 26 -23.11 -7.74 -1.84
C GLU A 26 -24.53 -7.22 -1.59
N LYS A 27 -24.66 -5.97 -1.15
CA LYS A 27 -25.94 -5.37 -0.76
C LYS A 27 -26.66 -4.65 -1.90
N TYR A 28 -25.91 -4.00 -2.78
CA TYR A 28 -26.45 -3.06 -3.77
C TYR A 28 -26.09 -3.41 -5.21
N GLY A 29 -25.29 -4.47 -5.42
CA GLY A 29 -24.93 -4.98 -6.73
C GLY A 29 -23.78 -4.23 -7.39
N ASP A 30 -23.71 -4.39 -8.70
CA ASP A 30 -22.49 -4.18 -9.49
C ASP A 30 -22.04 -2.72 -9.64
N ASP A 31 -22.87 -1.74 -9.25
CA ASP A 31 -22.56 -0.32 -9.37
C ASP A 31 -21.32 0.10 -8.54
N PHE A 32 -20.93 -0.71 -7.55
CA PHE A 32 -19.79 -0.45 -6.66
C PHE A 32 -18.47 -1.07 -7.12
N TRP A 33 -18.47 -1.95 -8.13
CA TRP A 33 -17.25 -2.53 -8.71
C TRP A 33 -16.18 -1.49 -9.10
N PRO A 34 -16.53 -0.37 -9.76
CA PRO A 34 -15.52 0.63 -10.14
C PRO A 34 -14.78 1.24 -8.94
N ILE A 35 -15.39 1.25 -7.75
CA ILE A 35 -14.74 1.71 -6.53
C ILE A 35 -13.83 0.62 -5.99
N PHE A 36 -14.31 -0.63 -5.95
CA PHE A 36 -13.55 -1.78 -5.48
C PHE A 36 -12.24 -1.92 -6.27
N ASP A 37 -12.33 -1.91 -7.60
CA ASP A 37 -11.18 -2.05 -8.51
C ASP A 37 -10.12 -0.96 -8.27
N ARG A 38 -10.56 0.28 -8.01
CA ARG A 38 -9.64 1.39 -7.73
C ARG A 38 -8.91 1.21 -6.41
N VAL A 39 -9.60 0.75 -5.37
CA VAL A 39 -8.96 0.53 -4.06
C VAL A 39 -8.00 -0.67 -4.15
N GLU A 40 -8.37 -1.70 -4.89
CA GLU A 40 -7.51 -2.86 -5.13
C GLU A 40 -6.23 -2.46 -5.89
N GLN A 41 -6.38 -1.65 -6.94
CA GLN A 41 -5.25 -1.14 -7.71
C GLN A 41 -4.30 -0.28 -6.85
N GLU A 42 -4.84 0.61 -6.01
CA GLU A 42 -4.01 1.44 -5.12
C GLU A 42 -3.28 0.58 -4.09
N LEU A 43 -3.93 -0.48 -3.57
CA LEU A 43 -3.32 -1.43 -2.65
C LEU A 43 -2.15 -2.17 -3.31
N ASP A 44 -2.32 -2.63 -4.54
CA ASP A 44 -1.24 -3.28 -5.30
C ASP A 44 -0.06 -2.32 -5.54
N ILE A 45 -0.34 -1.08 -5.94
CA ILE A 45 0.68 -0.04 -6.12
C ILE A 45 1.44 0.19 -4.80
N HIS A 46 0.75 0.27 -3.67
CA HIS A 46 1.35 0.42 -2.35
C HIS A 46 2.28 -0.74 -2.00
N ARG A 47 1.81 -1.99 -2.19
CA ARG A 47 2.60 -3.21 -1.95
C ARG A 47 3.82 -3.26 -2.86
N THR A 48 3.66 -2.99 -4.15
CA THR A 48 4.74 -2.98 -5.13
C THR A 48 5.81 -1.93 -4.80
N ARG A 49 5.40 -0.71 -4.43
CA ARG A 49 6.34 0.34 -3.98
C ARG A 49 7.11 -0.09 -2.73
N SER A 50 6.41 -0.64 -1.73
CA SER A 50 7.02 -1.14 -0.48
C SER A 50 8.01 -2.27 -0.75
N HIS A 51 7.64 -3.24 -1.59
CA HIS A 51 8.50 -4.36 -1.97
C HIS A 51 9.78 -3.88 -2.68
N ARG A 52 9.64 -2.99 -3.67
CA ARG A 52 10.78 -2.42 -4.39
C ARG A 52 11.71 -1.69 -3.43
N LEU A 53 11.17 -0.83 -2.55
CA LEU A 53 11.96 -0.09 -1.58
C LEU A 53 12.73 -1.03 -0.65
N LYS A 54 12.05 -2.04 -0.07
CA LYS A 54 12.68 -3.04 0.81
C LYS A 54 13.80 -3.81 0.08
N LYS A 55 13.57 -4.19 -1.18
CA LYS A 55 14.57 -4.88 -2.02
C LYS A 55 15.82 -4.01 -2.24
N HIS A 56 15.65 -2.73 -2.54
CA HIS A 56 16.78 -1.81 -2.74
C HIS A 56 17.52 -1.52 -1.42
N LEU A 57 16.81 -1.28 -0.32
CA LEU A 57 17.43 -1.07 0.99
C LEU A 57 18.21 -2.29 1.49
N LYS A 58 17.68 -3.51 1.29
CA LYS A 58 18.39 -4.75 1.63
C LYS A 58 19.70 -4.87 0.85
N ARG A 59 19.68 -4.59 -0.46
CA ARG A 59 20.89 -4.59 -1.30
C ARG A 59 21.91 -3.54 -0.86
N PHE A 60 21.45 -2.34 -0.55
CA PHE A 60 22.32 -1.25 -0.10
C PHE A 60 22.98 -1.56 1.25
N ASN A 61 22.20 -2.08 2.20
CA ASN A 61 22.71 -2.48 3.51
C ASN A 61 23.71 -3.64 3.41
N GLN A 62 23.48 -4.59 2.50
CA GLN A 62 24.43 -5.67 2.20
C GLN A 62 25.77 -5.10 1.68
N TYR A 63 25.72 -4.22 0.68
CA TYR A 63 26.92 -3.57 0.13
C TYR A 63 27.72 -2.80 1.19
N LYS A 64 27.04 -2.05 2.08
CA LYS A 64 27.70 -1.38 3.20
C LYS A 64 28.40 -2.36 4.15
N LYS A 65 27.76 -3.49 4.45
CA LYS A 65 28.34 -4.52 5.34
C LYS A 65 29.57 -5.15 4.72
N ASP A 66 29.52 -5.45 3.43
CA ASP A 66 30.64 -6.05 2.71
C ASP A 66 31.84 -5.10 2.64
N GLN A 67 31.62 -3.78 2.49
CA GLN A 67 32.72 -2.80 2.53
C GLN A 67 33.37 -2.62 3.91
N ILE A 68 32.61 -2.78 5.00
CA ILE A 68 33.14 -2.65 6.36
C ILE A 68 34.03 -3.85 6.71
N ASN A 69 33.73 -5.03 6.16
CA ASN A 69 34.47 -6.27 6.44
C ASN A 69 35.79 -6.42 5.65
N ILE A 70 36.17 -5.45 4.81
CA ILE A 70 37.41 -5.47 4.00
C ILE A 70 38.44 -4.44 4.54
N ARG A 71 38.21 -3.90 5.74
CA ARG A 71 39.15 -3.05 6.48
C ARG A 71 39.58 -3.74 7.76
#